data_AF-A0A8C5CXK2-F1
#
_entry.id   AF-A0A8C5CXK2-F1
#
_cell.length_a   1.000
_cell.length_b   1.000
_cell.length_c   1.000
_cell.angle_alpha   90.00
_cell.angle_beta   90.00
_cell.angle_gamma   90.00
#
_symmetry.space_group_name_H-M   'P 1'
#
loop_
_entity.id
_entity.type
_entity.pdbx_description
1 polymer ?
#
loop_
_entity_poly.entity_id
_entity_poly.type
_entity_poly.pdbx_seq_one_letter_code
_entity_poly.pdbx_strand_id
1 'polypeptide(L)'
;MQHTFSLRRQEVLQEPKIPEFFNKWPALFDVIEINLEFMRLTTVPLTSTFLRELDRLTGDLIRVFNTKGGAAGEKNGAMMAKMENNQDINVRRDCVLRCLSIYLCEDLDTLVKEYVDIECSEAEADVAGTTMAIYTVQAEGDDHDGPGGLFADVGMVLEGVKVLNNLKSINHACVMLYGLIYALNLSYPKNLKYTFEAYQKILMDLESSKPSPKVRALKLKLLR
;
A
#
# COMPACT_ATOMS: atom_id res chain seq x y z
N MET A 1 -20.45 -12.55 15.18
CA MET A 1 -19.25 -12.22 14.36
C MET A 1 -18.87 -13.30 13.33
N GLN A 2 -18.94 -14.60 13.63
CA GLN A 2 -18.62 -15.63 12.59
C GLN A 2 -19.69 -15.72 11.48
N HIS A 3 -20.98 -15.65 11.83
CA HIS A 3 -22.05 -15.64 10.82
C HIS A 3 -21.99 -14.46 9.85
N THR A 4 -21.52 -13.28 10.31
CA THR A 4 -21.31 -12.10 9.47
C THR A 4 -20.10 -12.25 8.55
N PHE A 5 -19.03 -12.93 8.98
CA PHE A 5 -17.89 -13.23 8.12
C PHE A 5 -18.28 -14.13 6.94
N SER A 6 -18.91 -15.28 7.20
CA SER A 6 -19.28 -16.23 6.15
C SER A 6 -20.23 -15.64 5.11
N LEU A 7 -21.23 -14.86 5.56
CA LEU A 7 -22.16 -14.18 4.66
C LEU A 7 -21.45 -13.13 3.81
N ARG A 8 -20.64 -12.26 4.42
CA ARG A 8 -19.80 -11.29 3.69
C ARG A 8 -18.94 -11.99 2.64
N ARG A 9 -18.27 -13.08 3.02
CA ARG A 9 -17.36 -13.82 2.14
C ARG A 9 -18.08 -14.41 0.93
N GLN A 10 -19.28 -14.94 1.11
CA GLN A 10 -20.10 -15.45 0.01
C GLN A 10 -20.45 -14.34 -0.98
N GLU A 11 -20.81 -13.16 -0.49
CA GLU A 11 -21.12 -12.00 -1.34
C GLU A 11 -19.89 -11.51 -2.08
N VAL A 12 -18.74 -11.37 -1.43
CA VAL A 12 -17.51 -10.94 -2.10
C VAL A 12 -17.10 -11.92 -3.21
N LEU A 13 -17.35 -13.22 -3.06
CA LEU A 13 -17.09 -14.21 -4.11
C LEU A 13 -18.03 -14.08 -5.33
N GLN A 14 -19.11 -13.30 -5.23
CA GLN A 14 -19.93 -12.91 -6.39
C GLN A 14 -19.39 -11.66 -7.12
N GLU A 15 -18.22 -11.15 -6.70
CA GLU A 15 -17.56 -9.97 -7.28
C GLU A 15 -18.51 -8.75 -7.40
N PRO A 16 -19.13 -8.31 -6.28
CA PRO A 16 -20.05 -7.19 -6.29
C PRO A 16 -19.28 -5.89 -6.55
N LYS A 17 -19.98 -4.90 -7.10
CA LYS A 17 -19.42 -3.55 -7.23
C LYS A 17 -19.09 -3.00 -5.85
N ILE A 18 -17.90 -2.42 -5.70
CA ILE A 18 -17.42 -1.90 -4.41
C ILE A 18 -18.35 -0.83 -3.83
N PRO A 19 -18.94 0.12 -4.58
CA PRO A 19 -19.88 1.09 -4.01
C PRO A 19 -21.10 0.44 -3.33
N GLU A 20 -21.68 -0.57 -3.98
CA GLU A 20 -22.85 -1.29 -3.46
C GLU A 20 -22.47 -2.13 -2.23
N PHE A 21 -21.32 -2.80 -2.30
CA PHE A 21 -20.81 -3.61 -1.21
C PHE A 21 -20.42 -2.76 0.01
N PHE A 22 -19.79 -1.61 -0.21
CA PHE A 22 -19.41 -0.63 0.82
C PHE A 22 -20.64 -0.12 1.58
N ASN A 23 -21.70 0.25 0.86
CA ASN A 23 -22.96 0.71 1.49
C ASN A 23 -23.61 -0.37 2.36
N LYS A 24 -23.47 -1.64 1.97
CA LYS A 24 -24.05 -2.77 2.71
C LYS A 24 -23.18 -3.22 3.89
N TRP A 25 -21.86 -3.17 3.74
CA TRP A 25 -20.89 -3.65 4.73
C TRP A 25 -19.85 -2.58 5.09
N PRO A 26 -20.27 -1.38 5.54
CA PRO A 26 -19.35 -0.27 5.79
C PRO A 26 -18.32 -0.61 6.87
N ALA A 27 -18.72 -1.42 7.87
CA ALA A 27 -17.83 -1.87 8.93
C ALA A 27 -16.63 -2.68 8.42
N LEU A 28 -16.70 -3.32 7.24
CA LEU A 28 -15.52 -4.02 6.68
C LEU A 28 -14.39 -3.03 6.40
N PHE A 29 -14.73 -1.79 6.07
CA PHE A 29 -13.80 -0.75 5.68
C PHE A 29 -13.42 0.11 6.90
N ASP A 30 -13.09 -0.57 7.98
CA ASP A 30 -12.48 -0.02 9.18
C ASP A 30 -11.14 -0.73 9.41
N VAL A 31 -10.14 0.00 9.94
CA VAL A 31 -8.78 -0.54 10.16
C VAL A 31 -8.81 -1.84 10.98
N ILE A 32 -9.65 -1.92 12.02
CA ILE A 32 -9.72 -3.10 12.89
C ILE A 32 -10.32 -4.28 12.11
N GLU A 33 -11.43 -4.06 11.42
CA GLU A 33 -12.11 -5.12 10.66
C GLU A 33 -11.25 -5.62 9.48
N ILE A 34 -10.53 -4.74 8.77
CA ILE A 34 -9.58 -5.14 7.71
C ILE A 34 -8.52 -6.09 8.29
N ASN A 35 -7.93 -5.74 9.44
CA ASN A 35 -6.93 -6.59 10.10
C ASN A 35 -7.51 -7.95 10.51
N LEU A 36 -8.72 -7.97 11.08
CA LEU A 36 -9.41 -9.19 11.50
C LEU A 36 -9.76 -10.09 10.31
N GLU A 37 -10.24 -9.52 9.21
CA GLU A 37 -10.60 -10.24 7.99
C GLU A 37 -9.38 -10.85 7.32
N PHE A 38 -8.31 -10.06 7.19
CA PHE A 38 -7.03 -10.56 6.69
C PHE A 38 -6.51 -11.72 7.55
N MET A 39 -6.56 -11.58 8.88
CA MET A 39 -6.13 -12.64 9.81
C MET A 39 -7.00 -13.90 9.67
N ARG A 40 -8.32 -13.77 9.49
CA ARG A 40 -9.21 -14.92 9.27
C ARG A 40 -8.88 -15.66 7.97
N LEU A 41 -8.51 -14.92 6.92
CA LEU A 41 -8.21 -15.49 5.59
C LEU A 41 -6.81 -16.13 5.52
N THR A 42 -5.81 -15.49 6.14
CA THR A 42 -4.40 -15.86 5.97
C THR A 42 -3.79 -16.53 7.19
N THR A 43 -4.46 -16.48 8.35
CA THR A 43 -3.95 -16.87 9.68
C THR A 43 -2.77 -16.01 10.17
N VAL A 44 -2.43 -14.93 9.47
CA VAL A 44 -1.31 -14.02 9.79
C VAL A 44 -1.85 -12.64 10.19
N PRO A 45 -1.37 -12.02 11.28
CA PRO A 45 -1.71 -10.64 11.61
C PRO A 45 -1.22 -9.69 10.51
N LEU A 46 -2.08 -8.84 9.95
CA LEU A 46 -1.72 -7.96 8.83
C LEU A 46 -0.70 -6.89 9.23
N THR A 47 -1.13 -5.86 9.97
CA THR A 47 -0.35 -4.63 10.16
C THR A 47 0.94 -4.88 10.92
N SER A 48 0.88 -5.63 12.02
CA SER A 48 2.05 -5.90 12.85
C SER A 48 3.08 -6.77 12.15
N THR A 49 2.67 -7.73 11.31
CA THR A 49 3.62 -8.58 10.57
C THR A 49 4.25 -7.78 9.44
N PHE A 50 3.44 -7.11 8.62
CA PHE A 50 3.93 -6.35 7.48
C PHE A 50 4.98 -5.33 7.90
N LEU A 51 4.65 -4.48 8.89
CA LEU A 51 5.55 -3.40 9.31
C LEU A 51 6.79 -3.93 10.02
N ARG A 52 6.67 -5.00 10.84
CA ARG A 52 7.81 -5.65 11.48
C ARG A 52 8.78 -6.21 10.45
N GLU A 53 8.29 -6.94 9.45
CA GLU A 53 9.14 -7.53 8.42
C GLU A 53 9.74 -6.46 7.50
N LEU A 54 8.99 -5.40 7.18
CA LEU A 54 9.53 -4.25 6.45
C LEU A 54 10.69 -3.61 7.22
N ASP A 55 10.52 -3.33 8.52
CA ASP A 55 11.56 -2.74 9.36
C ASP A 55 12.77 -3.68 9.47
N ARG A 56 12.52 -4.97 9.72
CA ARG A 56 13.58 -6.00 9.83
C ARG A 56 14.42 -6.08 8.56
N LEU A 57 13.78 -6.04 7.39
CA LEU A 57 14.43 -6.18 6.09
C LEU A 57 14.98 -4.86 5.53
N THR A 58 14.69 -3.72 6.16
CA THR A 58 15.05 -2.39 5.62
C THR A 58 16.53 -2.29 5.28
N GLY A 59 17.43 -2.75 6.14
CA GLY A 59 18.88 -2.72 5.88
C GLY A 59 19.29 -3.54 4.66
N ASP A 60 18.78 -4.77 4.54
CA ASP A 60 19.06 -5.65 3.40
C ASP A 60 18.44 -5.11 2.10
N LEU A 61 17.23 -4.56 2.17
CA LEU A 61 16.56 -3.91 1.04
C LEU A 61 17.37 -2.73 0.52
N ILE A 62 17.83 -1.82 1.40
CA ILE A 62 18.68 -0.69 1.04
C ILE A 62 19.97 -1.18 0.38
N ARG A 63 20.64 -2.18 0.96
CA ARG A 63 21.83 -2.80 0.35
C ARG A 63 21.54 -3.29 -1.06
N VAL A 64 20.45 -4.01 -1.26
CA VAL A 64 20.06 -4.55 -2.58
C VAL A 64 19.74 -3.44 -3.57
N PHE A 65 19.03 -2.39 -3.15
CA PHE A 65 18.67 -1.26 -3.99
C PHE A 65 19.92 -0.52 -4.49
N ASN A 66 20.94 -0.36 -3.65
CA ASN A 66 22.22 0.27 -4.00
C ASN A 66 23.06 -0.56 -4.99
N THR A 67 22.75 -1.85 -5.19
CA THR A 67 23.39 -2.65 -6.26
C THR A 67 22.84 -2.36 -7.65
N LYS A 68 21.70 -1.67 -7.76
CA LYS A 68 21.05 -1.37 -9.04
C LYS A 68 21.64 -0.09 -9.61
N GLY A 69 22.17 -0.16 -10.84
CA GLY A 69 22.67 1.01 -11.57
C GLY A 69 21.64 1.59 -12.55
N GLY A 70 22.09 2.55 -13.37
CA GLY A 70 21.29 3.24 -14.39
C GLY A 70 20.15 4.09 -13.81
N ALA A 71 19.15 4.41 -14.62
CA ALA A 71 18.06 5.30 -14.24
C ALA A 71 17.30 4.86 -12.97
N ALA A 72 17.12 3.56 -12.75
CA ALA A 72 16.48 3.05 -11.54
C ALA A 72 17.36 3.20 -10.29
N GLY A 73 18.68 3.06 -10.45
CA GLY A 73 19.66 3.31 -9.38
C GLY A 73 19.71 4.80 -9.01
N GLU A 74 19.72 5.67 -10.02
CA GLU A 74 19.67 7.13 -9.84
C GLU A 74 18.37 7.57 -9.14
N LYS A 75 17.20 7.09 -9.58
CA LYS A 75 15.91 7.40 -8.94
C LYS A 75 15.88 6.91 -7.48
N ASN A 76 16.40 5.71 -7.21
CA ASN A 76 16.51 5.19 -5.84
C ASN A 76 17.48 6.00 -4.97
N GLY A 77 18.65 6.36 -5.49
CA GLY A 77 19.64 7.16 -4.77
C GLY A 77 19.10 8.54 -4.41
N ALA A 78 18.44 9.22 -5.35
CA ALA A 78 17.78 10.50 -5.10
C ALA A 78 16.68 10.38 -4.04
N MET A 79 15.91 9.29 -4.07
CA MET A 79 14.85 9.03 -3.09
C MET A 79 15.41 8.81 -1.68
N MET A 80 16.47 8.02 -1.55
CA MET A 80 17.10 7.74 -0.26
C MET A 80 17.80 8.96 0.32
N ALA A 81 18.48 9.77 -0.51
CA ALA A 81 19.18 10.97 -0.07
C ALA A 81 18.24 11.99 0.58
N LYS A 82 16.97 12.08 0.12
CA LYS A 82 15.94 12.91 0.74
C LYS A 82 15.61 12.51 2.18
N MET A 83 15.97 11.29 2.60
CA MET A 83 15.55 10.72 3.88
C MET A 83 16.67 10.47 4.89
N GLU A 84 17.94 10.58 4.49
CA GLU A 84 19.10 10.34 5.38
C GLU A 84 19.08 11.19 6.66
N ASN A 85 18.38 12.34 6.65
CA ASN A 85 18.28 13.25 7.79
C ASN A 85 16.94 13.18 8.56
N ASN A 86 16.01 12.28 8.20
CA ASN A 86 14.70 12.18 8.86
C ASN A 86 14.64 11.00 9.86
N GLN A 87 14.28 11.28 11.11
CA GLN A 87 14.15 10.28 12.17
C GLN A 87 12.77 9.59 12.23
N ASP A 88 11.79 10.07 11.45
CA ASP A 88 10.45 9.49 11.42
C ASP A 88 10.46 8.11 10.74
N ILE A 89 10.00 7.11 11.50
CA ILE A 89 9.89 5.73 11.03
C ILE A 89 8.95 5.58 9.84
N ASN A 90 7.89 6.38 9.75
CA ASN A 90 6.91 6.31 8.68
C ASN A 90 7.50 6.85 7.38
N VAL A 91 8.25 7.95 7.45
CA VAL A 91 8.99 8.49 6.30
C VAL A 91 9.97 7.44 5.78
N ARG A 92 10.73 6.79 6.66
CA ARG A 92 11.65 5.71 6.27
C ARG A 92 10.93 4.54 5.60
N ARG A 93 9.81 4.09 6.16
CA ARG A 93 9.01 3.00 5.58
C ARG A 93 8.43 3.39 4.22
N ASP A 94 7.95 4.61 4.06
CA ASP A 94 7.45 5.14 2.79
C ASP A 94 8.57 5.15 1.73
N CYS A 95 9.81 5.52 2.11
CA CYS A 95 10.99 5.40 1.26
C CYS A 95 11.16 3.99 0.72
N VAL A 96 11.18 3.02 1.64
CA VAL A 96 11.56 1.65 1.32
C VAL A 96 10.53 1.04 0.39
N LEU A 97 9.23 1.33 0.60
CA LEU A 97 8.16 0.88 -0.28
C LEU A 97 8.26 1.49 -1.69
N ARG A 98 8.61 2.77 -1.80
CA ARG A 98 8.82 3.44 -3.10
C ARG A 98 10.08 2.92 -3.81
N CYS A 99 11.19 2.77 -3.09
CA CYS A 99 12.41 2.19 -3.65
C CYS A 99 12.22 0.73 -4.07
N LEU A 100 11.40 -0.03 -3.34
CA LEU A 100 11.02 -1.40 -3.71
C LEU A 100 10.29 -1.44 -5.04
N SER A 101 9.30 -0.56 -5.28
CA SER A 101 8.60 -0.52 -6.56
C SER A 101 9.56 -0.18 -7.70
N ILE A 102 10.42 0.83 -7.53
CA ILE A 102 11.44 1.23 -8.53
C ILE A 102 12.42 0.08 -8.80
N TYR A 103 12.85 -0.64 -7.76
CA TYR A 103 13.69 -1.81 -7.91
C TYR A 103 13.01 -2.90 -8.74
N LEU A 104 11.69 -3.03 -8.60
CA LEU A 104 10.85 -3.93 -9.39
C LEU A 104 10.38 -3.31 -10.72
N CYS A 105 11.00 -2.22 -11.17
CA CYS A 105 10.64 -1.45 -12.38
C CYS A 105 9.14 -1.10 -12.46
N GLU A 106 8.57 -0.76 -11.31
CA GLU A 106 7.23 -0.27 -11.10
C GLU A 106 7.33 1.08 -10.36
N ASP A 107 6.21 1.76 -10.18
CA ASP A 107 6.21 3.10 -9.57
C ASP A 107 5.03 3.27 -8.61
N LEU A 108 5.31 3.29 -7.30
CA LEU A 108 4.28 3.40 -6.27
C LEU A 108 3.52 4.74 -6.35
N ASP A 109 4.17 5.79 -6.88
CA ASP A 109 3.53 7.08 -7.15
C ASP A 109 2.33 6.95 -8.10
N THR A 110 2.27 5.93 -8.95
CA THR A 110 1.08 5.70 -9.81
C THR A 110 -0.17 5.30 -9.04
N LEU A 111 -0.03 4.91 -7.76
CA LEU A 111 -1.13 4.60 -6.86
C LEU A 111 -1.48 5.78 -5.94
N VAL A 112 -0.56 6.74 -5.75
CA VAL A 112 -0.75 7.87 -4.82
C VAL A 112 -1.26 9.08 -5.59
N LYS A 113 -2.38 9.65 -5.14
CA LYS A 113 -2.97 10.88 -5.68
C LYS A 113 -2.92 11.98 -4.64
N GLU A 114 -2.35 13.11 -5.00
CA GLU A 114 -2.26 14.28 -4.13
C GLU A 114 -3.43 15.21 -4.39
N TYR A 115 -4.14 15.59 -3.33
CA TYR A 115 -5.19 16.61 -3.36
C TYR A 115 -4.79 17.76 -2.42
N VAL A 116 -4.99 18.99 -2.87
CA VAL A 116 -4.89 20.17 -2.02
C VAL A 116 -6.26 20.36 -1.37
N ASP A 117 -6.31 20.62 -0.07
CA ASP A 117 -7.55 20.82 0.69
C ASP A 117 -8.29 22.03 0.13
N ILE A 118 -9.20 21.82 -0.82
CA ILE A 118 -10.32 22.68 -1.25
C ILE A 118 -11.14 21.86 -2.26
N GLU A 119 -12.43 21.81 -2.01
CA GLU A 119 -13.51 21.38 -2.91
C GLU A 119 -13.20 21.74 -4.38
N CYS A 120 -12.94 20.74 -5.21
CA CYS A 120 -12.95 20.94 -6.65
C CYS A 120 -13.75 19.80 -7.27
N SER A 121 -14.77 20.14 -8.07
CA SER A 121 -15.51 19.19 -8.90
C SER A 121 -14.58 18.26 -9.71
N GLU A 122 -13.35 18.72 -10.00
CA GLU A 122 -12.29 17.96 -10.63
C GLU A 122 -11.77 16.79 -9.76
N ALA A 123 -11.61 16.99 -8.45
CA ALA A 123 -11.20 15.94 -7.53
C ALA A 123 -12.28 14.85 -7.41
N GLU A 124 -13.56 15.23 -7.41
CA GLU A 124 -14.67 14.28 -7.40
C GLU A 124 -14.77 13.50 -8.72
N ALA A 125 -14.57 14.17 -9.86
CA ALA A 125 -14.54 13.54 -11.18
C ALA A 125 -13.34 12.58 -11.33
N ASP A 126 -12.16 12.98 -10.84
CA ASP A 126 -10.96 12.15 -10.84
C ASP A 126 -11.13 10.92 -9.93
N VAL A 127 -11.75 11.09 -8.76
CA VAL A 127 -12.12 9.98 -7.88
C VAL A 127 -13.05 9.01 -8.63
N ALA A 128 -14.14 9.49 -9.24
CA ALA A 128 -15.13 8.63 -9.91
C ALA A 128 -14.55 7.72 -11.01
N GLY A 129 -13.50 8.15 -11.72
CA GLY A 129 -12.81 7.35 -12.74
C GLY A 129 -11.77 6.36 -12.19
N THR A 130 -11.53 6.34 -10.89
CA THR A 130 -10.41 5.62 -10.27
C THR A 130 -10.81 4.23 -9.78
N THR A 131 -10.14 3.19 -10.29
CA THR A 131 -10.34 1.82 -9.79
C THR A 131 -9.73 1.61 -8.41
N MET A 132 -8.50 2.07 -8.19
CA MET A 132 -7.76 1.88 -6.94
C MET A 132 -6.72 2.98 -6.80
N ALA A 133 -6.75 3.74 -5.70
CA ALA A 133 -5.74 4.75 -5.37
C ALA A 133 -5.63 4.96 -3.85
N ILE A 134 -4.46 5.41 -3.42
CA ILE A 134 -4.23 6.05 -2.14
C ILE A 134 -4.32 7.55 -2.39
N TYR A 135 -5.00 8.30 -1.54
CA TYR A 135 -5.02 9.74 -1.62
C TYR A 135 -4.34 10.37 -0.42
N THR A 136 -3.72 11.53 -0.63
CA THR A 136 -3.14 12.36 0.42
C THR A 136 -3.71 13.78 0.33
N VAL A 137 -4.08 14.35 1.47
CA VAL A 137 -4.50 15.75 1.59
C VAL A 137 -3.43 16.48 2.39
N GLN A 138 -2.89 17.56 1.83
CA GLN A 138 -1.89 18.38 2.53
C GLN A 138 -2.55 19.26 3.60
N ALA A 139 -1.85 19.50 4.72
CA ALA A 139 -2.28 20.50 5.69
C ALA A 139 -2.06 21.92 5.15
N GLU A 140 -2.99 22.83 5.41
CA GLU A 140 -2.84 24.24 5.01
C GLU A 140 -1.54 24.85 5.57
N GLY A 141 -0.70 25.39 4.67
CA GLY A 141 0.49 26.18 5.03
C GLY A 141 1.81 25.42 5.16
N ASP A 142 1.88 24.14 4.77
CA ASP A 142 3.15 23.38 4.75
C ASP A 142 3.90 23.62 3.41
N ASP A 143 5.09 24.20 3.48
CA ASP A 143 5.95 24.40 2.31
C ASP A 143 6.48 23.05 1.82
N HIS A 144 6.29 22.79 0.52
CA HIS A 144 6.53 21.53 -0.21
C HIS A 144 7.92 20.87 -0.10
N ASP A 145 8.88 21.43 0.65
CA ASP A 145 10.31 21.07 0.60
C ASP A 145 10.86 20.33 1.84
N GLY A 146 10.01 20.00 2.82
CA GLY A 146 10.39 19.17 3.98
C GLY A 146 10.24 17.66 3.73
N PRO A 147 11.18 16.79 4.15
CA PRO A 147 11.10 15.33 3.95
C PRO A 147 10.06 14.63 4.86
N GLY A 148 9.00 15.32 5.25
CA GLY A 148 8.00 14.82 6.19
C GLY A 148 6.71 15.63 6.17
N GLY A 149 6.27 16.09 4.99
CA GLY A 149 5.03 16.87 4.84
C GLY A 149 3.90 16.25 5.64
N LEU A 150 3.35 17.02 6.57
CA LEU A 150 2.28 16.56 7.45
C LEU A 150 1.00 16.50 6.64
N PHE A 151 0.58 15.30 6.26
CA PHE A 151 -0.71 15.11 5.62
C PHE A 151 -1.84 15.41 6.62
N ALA A 152 -2.80 16.25 6.21
CA ALA A 152 -4.05 16.44 6.92
C ALA A 152 -4.88 15.15 6.92
N ASP A 153 -4.88 14.43 5.79
CA ASP A 153 -5.51 13.12 5.66
C ASP A 153 -4.74 12.22 4.68
N VAL A 154 -4.77 10.92 4.95
CA VAL A 154 -4.40 9.88 3.99
C VAL A 154 -5.54 8.87 3.96
N GLY A 155 -5.95 8.47 2.77
CA GLY A 155 -7.01 7.48 2.61
C GLY A 155 -6.89 6.72 1.31
N MET A 156 -7.97 6.05 0.90
CA MET A 156 -7.99 5.29 -0.34
C MET A 156 -9.35 5.32 -1.03
N VAL A 157 -9.27 5.17 -2.35
CA VAL A 157 -10.39 5.09 -3.27
C VAL A 157 -10.42 3.69 -3.87
N LEU A 158 -11.60 3.06 -3.90
CA LEU A 158 -11.87 1.83 -4.64
C LEU A 158 -13.13 2.03 -5.51
N GLU A 159 -13.03 1.73 -6.80
CA GLU A 159 -14.10 1.88 -7.81
C GLU A 159 -14.88 3.19 -7.67
N GLY A 160 -14.17 4.31 -7.59
CA GLY A 160 -14.77 5.63 -7.53
C GLY A 160 -15.29 6.07 -6.17
N VAL A 161 -15.08 5.29 -5.10
CA VAL A 161 -15.56 5.62 -3.75
C VAL A 161 -14.40 5.72 -2.77
N LYS A 162 -14.37 6.79 -1.97
CA LYS A 162 -13.46 6.89 -0.82
C LYS A 162 -13.91 5.89 0.25
N VAL A 163 -13.15 4.81 0.44
CA VAL A 163 -13.54 3.70 1.30
C VAL A 163 -12.86 3.71 2.67
N LEU A 164 -11.70 4.37 2.80
CA LEU A 164 -10.99 4.52 4.08
C LEU A 164 -10.30 5.88 4.11
N ASN A 165 -10.27 6.50 5.29
CA ASN A 165 -9.68 7.81 5.55
C ASN A 165 -9.03 7.82 6.94
N ASN A 166 -8.51 8.97 7.35
CA ASN A 166 -7.85 9.21 8.63
C ASN A 166 -6.62 8.33 8.88
N LEU A 167 -5.96 7.88 7.80
CA LEU A 167 -4.69 7.20 7.89
C LEU A 167 -3.56 8.21 8.11
N LYS A 168 -2.50 7.78 8.80
CA LYS A 168 -1.42 8.66 9.25
C LYS A 168 -0.21 8.70 8.31
N SER A 169 -0.17 7.82 7.31
CA SER A 169 1.00 7.65 6.42
C SER A 169 0.65 6.84 5.19
N ILE A 170 1.45 7.00 4.13
CA ILE A 170 1.29 6.24 2.88
C ILE A 170 1.56 4.76 3.12
N ASN A 171 2.58 4.40 3.92
CA ASN A 171 2.83 3.00 4.27
C ASN A 171 1.60 2.33 4.91
N HIS A 172 0.87 3.04 5.79
CA HIS A 172 -0.28 2.47 6.46
C HIS A 172 -1.43 2.28 5.47
N ALA A 173 -1.61 3.23 4.55
CA ALA A 173 -2.52 3.08 3.42
C ALA A 173 -2.14 1.92 2.50
N CYS A 174 -0.85 1.69 2.21
CA CYS A 174 -0.41 0.51 1.45
C CYS A 174 -0.76 -0.81 2.18
N VAL A 175 -0.54 -0.88 3.50
CA VAL A 175 -0.88 -2.06 4.31
C VAL A 175 -2.39 -2.30 4.32
N MET A 176 -3.19 -1.25 4.54
CA MET A 176 -4.66 -1.35 4.56
C MET A 176 -5.21 -1.73 3.19
N LEU A 177 -4.68 -1.17 2.11
CA LEU A 177 -5.05 -1.55 0.75
C LEU A 177 -4.70 -3.01 0.45
N TYR A 178 -3.50 -3.46 0.84
CA TYR A 178 -3.12 -4.87 0.75
C TYR A 178 -4.09 -5.78 1.53
N GLY A 179 -4.51 -5.35 2.72
CA GLY A 179 -5.54 -6.02 3.51
C GLY A 179 -6.89 -6.11 2.79
N LEU A 180 -7.38 -4.99 2.24
CA LEU A 180 -8.63 -4.93 1.50
C LEU A 180 -8.60 -5.78 0.22
N ILE A 181 -7.47 -5.85 -0.48
CA ILE A 181 -7.32 -6.73 -1.64
C ILE A 181 -7.64 -8.18 -1.26
N TYR A 182 -7.17 -8.65 -0.10
CA TYR A 182 -7.49 -9.99 0.39
C TYR A 182 -8.94 -10.09 0.88
N ALA A 183 -9.38 -9.14 1.71
CA ALA A 183 -10.72 -9.12 2.28
C ALA A 183 -11.80 -9.10 1.18
N LEU A 184 -11.54 -8.41 0.08
CA LEU A 184 -12.44 -8.23 -1.05
C LEU A 184 -12.12 -9.14 -2.24
N ASN A 185 -11.12 -10.03 -2.15
CA ASN A 185 -10.67 -10.90 -3.24
C ASN A 185 -10.41 -10.14 -4.56
N LEU A 186 -9.76 -8.99 -4.46
CA LEU A 186 -9.39 -8.16 -5.61
C LEU A 186 -8.09 -8.64 -6.25
N SER A 187 -7.89 -8.27 -7.51
CA SER A 187 -6.59 -8.40 -8.16
C SER A 187 -5.63 -7.30 -7.72
N TYR A 188 -4.33 -7.58 -7.71
CA TYR A 188 -3.30 -6.55 -7.49
C TYR A 188 -3.36 -5.44 -8.56
N PRO A 189 -3.01 -4.18 -8.22
CA PRO A 189 -2.92 -3.13 -9.21
C PRO A 189 -1.98 -3.54 -10.35
N LYS A 190 -2.43 -3.41 -11.60
CA LYS A 190 -1.69 -3.91 -12.78
C LYS A 190 -0.27 -3.34 -12.88
N ASN A 191 -0.10 -2.08 -12.51
CA ASN A 191 1.18 -1.36 -12.56
C ASN A 191 2.09 -1.63 -11.35
N LEU A 192 1.60 -2.34 -10.34
CA LEU A 192 2.32 -2.65 -9.10
C LEU A 192 2.27 -4.15 -8.75
N LYS A 193 2.03 -5.01 -9.74
CA LYS A 193 1.81 -6.44 -9.54
C LYS A 193 3.00 -7.12 -8.84
N TYR A 194 4.24 -6.73 -9.18
CA TYR A 194 5.44 -7.30 -8.58
C TYR A 194 5.68 -6.74 -7.18
N THR A 195 5.35 -5.47 -6.96
CA THR A 195 5.44 -4.82 -5.64
C THR A 195 4.49 -5.49 -4.64
N PHE A 196 3.23 -5.71 -5.02
CA PHE A 196 2.26 -6.41 -4.17
C PHE A 196 2.58 -7.91 -4.04
N GLU A 197 3.16 -8.54 -5.07
CA GLU A 197 3.71 -9.88 -4.94
C GLU A 197 4.89 -9.94 -3.95
N ALA A 198 5.76 -8.91 -3.92
CA ALA A 198 6.84 -8.82 -2.94
C ALA A 198 6.29 -8.65 -1.52
N TYR A 199 5.22 -7.85 -1.32
CA TYR A 199 4.52 -7.79 -0.04
C TYR A 199 4.08 -9.18 0.41
N GLN A 200 3.42 -9.92 -0.48
CA GLN A 200 2.94 -11.25 -0.19
C GLN A 200 4.06 -12.26 0.13
N LYS A 201 5.10 -12.34 -0.73
CA LYS A 201 6.08 -13.44 -0.73
C LYS A 201 7.33 -13.18 0.11
N ILE A 202 7.58 -11.92 0.46
CA ILE A 202 8.77 -11.50 1.20
C ILE A 202 8.38 -10.91 2.56
N LEU A 203 7.40 -10.00 2.61
CA LEU A 203 7.01 -9.37 3.88
C LEU A 203 6.02 -10.21 4.68
N MET A 204 5.08 -10.88 4.00
CA MET A 204 4.01 -11.65 4.66
C MET A 204 4.22 -13.16 4.61
N ASP A 205 5.22 -13.61 3.85
CA ASP A 205 5.59 -15.02 3.62
C ASP A 205 4.39 -15.96 3.34
N LEU A 206 3.42 -15.47 2.56
CA LEU A 206 2.22 -16.25 2.21
C LEU A 206 2.49 -17.15 1.00
N GLU A 207 2.68 -18.45 1.25
CA GLU A 207 3.08 -19.47 0.27
C GLU A 207 1.95 -19.99 -0.65
N SER A 208 1.06 -19.14 -1.14
CA SER A 208 -0.05 -19.59 -2.02
C SER A 208 0.39 -20.04 -3.43
N SER A 209 1.62 -19.72 -3.85
CA SER A 209 2.11 -19.90 -5.23
C SER A 209 3.62 -19.60 -5.35
N LYS A 210 4.25 -20.07 -6.43
CA LYS A 210 5.67 -19.76 -6.72
C LYS A 210 5.85 -18.27 -7.07
N PRO A 211 6.88 -17.59 -6.55
CA PRO A 211 7.14 -16.20 -6.90
C PRO A 211 7.57 -16.06 -8.36
N SER A 212 7.19 -14.95 -8.98
CA SER A 212 7.65 -14.55 -10.30
C SER A 212 9.19 -14.48 -10.34
N PRO A 213 9.82 -14.60 -11.53
CA PRO A 213 11.27 -14.52 -11.64
C PRO A 213 11.87 -13.26 -11.01
N LYS A 214 11.14 -12.14 -11.05
CA LYS A 214 11.56 -10.84 -10.52
C LYS A 214 11.57 -10.82 -8.99
N VAL A 215 10.47 -11.25 -8.37
CA VAL A 215 10.36 -11.34 -6.90
C VAL A 215 11.27 -12.44 -6.36
N ARG A 216 11.42 -13.56 -7.08
CA ARG A 216 12.38 -14.62 -6.73
C ARG A 216 13.82 -14.10 -6.72
N ALA A 217 14.21 -13.32 -7.74
CA ALA A 217 15.56 -12.74 -7.79
C ALA A 217 15.81 -11.77 -6.62
N LEU A 218 14.80 -10.97 -6.24
CA LEU A 218 14.87 -10.13 -5.05
C LEU A 218 15.00 -10.97 -3.77
N LYS A 219 14.13 -11.97 -3.56
CA LYS A 219 14.18 -12.86 -2.39
C LYS A 219 15.56 -13.52 -2.24
N LEU A 220 16.16 -13.98 -3.34
CA LEU A 220 17.52 -14.56 -3.33
C LEU A 220 18.61 -13.55 -2.96
N LYS A 221 18.47 -12.28 -3.36
CA LYS A 221 19.45 -11.24 -2.98
C LYS A 221 19.34 -10.82 -1.51
N LEU A 222 18.14 -10.93 -0.92
CA LEU A 222 17.92 -10.64 0.51
C LEU A 222 18.46 -11.75 1.43
N LEU A 223 18.71 -12.95 0.91
CA LEU A 223 19.29 -14.07 1.66
C LEU A 223 20.83 -14.09 1.64
N ARG A 224 21.47 -13.14 0.97
CA ARG A 224 22.93 -13.01 0.85
C ARG A 224 23.45 -11.92 1.76
#